data_AF-A0A8C1ZPW2-F1
#
_entry.id   AF-A0A8C1ZPW2-F1
#
_cell.length_a   1.000
_cell.length_b   1.000
_cell.length_c   1.000
_cell.angle_alpha   90.00
_cell.angle_beta   90.00
_cell.angle_gamma   90.00
#
_symmetry.space_group_name_H-M   'P 1'
#
loop_
_entity.id
_entity.type
_entity.pdbx_description
1 polymer ?
#
loop_
_entity_poly.entity_id
_entity_poly.type
_entity_poly.pdbx_seq_one_letter_code
_entity_poly.pdbx_strand_id
1 'polypeptide(L)'
;MEEDGSLTFGSVSLKNTGKYKYTVFNRDGTEIDAGEKEIKVYAKAPKPTLTINYKDGISTLTCDFRERPDLTVSWYKEDIIIQNENNPELLLTSAQVQENKTYSCSVSNPVSNEQSNSVTVSFAEICKTDLLEGTSCTIKLPTKNTDKSNEITWVHLSSDAVIHRKNGRIKKPIPGLTMEEDGSLTFESVSLKNTGKYKYTVYNAEGTQIDAGEKEITVYAKAPKTTLKIDCKDGKVTLTCNFEVHPNLTVSWYKEKEKIIKNENNSKLLLTSDQLQEKKPYTCSVSNPASNEQSNSITSCSDTVPTGDSGPRKLFGFDFWIMVSILAGGGSLLLLLICVLVICACRSCKTQRQHEQDEDELRLRIFQDEGQNGTARSKHTARGQPAPPIPQEEPSPQIPTQTQTQPKAQTRGRPPPPPEDDDENPPPLPRPRNKQHRKRHEEPYRPME
;
A
#
# COMPACT_ATOMS: atom_id res chain seq x y z
N MET A 1 35.20 -33.13 -17.43
CA MET A 1 34.48 -34.32 -17.91
C MET A 1 34.73 -35.39 -16.89
N GLU A 2 33.65 -35.95 -16.35
CA GLU A 2 33.69 -36.99 -15.33
C GLU A 2 33.97 -38.35 -15.99
N GLU A 3 34.25 -39.38 -15.18
CA GLU A 3 34.60 -40.73 -15.69
C GLU A 3 33.45 -41.38 -16.49
N ASP A 4 32.21 -40.95 -16.26
CA ASP A 4 31.01 -41.38 -16.99
C ASP A 4 30.80 -40.63 -18.33
N GLY A 5 31.68 -39.69 -18.67
CA GLY A 5 31.55 -38.84 -19.86
C GLY A 5 30.70 -37.56 -19.66
N SER A 6 30.20 -37.32 -18.44
CA SER A 6 29.40 -36.12 -18.13
C SER A 6 30.24 -34.84 -18.16
N LEU A 7 29.70 -33.78 -18.75
CA LEU A 7 30.27 -32.42 -18.71
C LEU A 7 29.61 -31.62 -17.59
N THR A 8 30.34 -31.40 -16.50
CA THR A 8 29.87 -30.61 -15.34
C THR A 8 30.55 -29.24 -15.26
N PHE A 9 29.76 -28.24 -14.88
CA PHE A 9 30.25 -26.89 -14.61
C PHE A 9 30.19 -26.64 -13.09
N GLY A 10 31.33 -26.41 -12.45
CA GLY A 10 31.35 -26.07 -11.02
C GLY A 10 30.75 -24.70 -10.72
N SER A 11 30.94 -23.73 -11.62
CA SER A 11 30.27 -22.43 -11.60
C SER A 11 29.97 -21.99 -13.03
N VAL A 12 28.74 -21.55 -13.26
CA VAL A 12 28.26 -21.17 -14.59
C VAL A 12 28.34 -19.65 -14.72
N SER A 13 28.90 -19.20 -15.84
CA SER A 13 29.02 -17.78 -16.22
C SER A 13 28.49 -17.56 -17.64
N LEU A 14 28.30 -16.31 -18.03
CA LEU A 14 27.86 -15.96 -19.39
C LEU A 14 28.76 -16.55 -20.48
N LYS A 15 30.06 -16.74 -20.20
CA LYS A 15 31.04 -17.34 -21.12
C LYS A 15 30.78 -18.81 -21.43
N ASN A 16 29.99 -19.50 -20.60
CA ASN A 16 29.61 -20.89 -20.83
C ASN A 16 28.44 -21.02 -21.83
N THR A 17 27.90 -19.92 -22.34
CA THR A 17 26.92 -19.95 -23.43
C THR A 17 27.58 -20.41 -24.73
N GLY A 18 26.98 -21.38 -25.39
CA GLY A 18 27.48 -21.87 -26.67
C GLY A 18 26.94 -23.25 -27.03
N LYS A 19 27.40 -23.75 -28.17
CA LYS A 19 27.10 -25.09 -28.66
C LYS A 19 28.20 -26.06 -28.23
N TYR A 20 27.80 -27.11 -27.54
CA TYR A 20 28.68 -28.16 -27.05
C TYR A 20 28.43 -29.40 -27.88
N LYS A 21 29.50 -29.95 -28.44
CA LYS A 21 29.47 -31.20 -29.20
C LYS A 21 30.16 -32.29 -28.41
N TYR A 22 29.61 -33.49 -28.49
CA TYR A 22 30.27 -34.68 -27.99
C TYR A 22 30.34 -35.73 -29.09
N THR A 23 31.36 -36.56 -29.00
CA THR A 23 31.59 -37.68 -29.90
C THR A 23 32.17 -38.81 -29.06
N VAL A 24 31.61 -40.00 -29.19
CA VAL A 24 31.98 -41.19 -28.44
C VAL A 24 32.56 -42.19 -29.42
N PHE A 25 33.70 -42.76 -29.09
CA PHE A 25 34.39 -43.75 -29.91
C PHE A 25 34.51 -45.07 -29.15
N ASN A 26 34.44 -46.18 -29.89
CA ASN A 26 34.80 -47.50 -29.38
C ASN A 26 36.33 -47.64 -29.27
N ARG A 27 36.82 -48.71 -28.62
CA ARG A 27 38.26 -48.99 -28.45
C ARG A 27 39.04 -49.04 -29.76
N ASP A 28 38.38 -49.47 -30.83
CA ASP A 28 38.98 -49.60 -32.16
C ASP A 28 38.98 -48.29 -32.95
N GLY A 29 38.52 -47.18 -32.35
CA GLY A 29 38.47 -45.84 -32.96
C GLY A 29 37.22 -45.55 -33.78
N THR A 30 36.27 -46.48 -33.88
CA THR A 30 34.99 -46.27 -34.58
C THR A 30 34.06 -45.39 -33.75
N GLU A 31 33.48 -44.35 -34.35
CA GLU A 31 32.45 -43.51 -33.70
C GLU A 31 31.20 -44.35 -33.41
N ILE A 32 30.72 -44.30 -32.17
CA ILE A 32 29.53 -45.01 -31.72
C ILE A 32 28.36 -44.08 -31.42
N ASP A 33 28.64 -42.81 -31.12
CA ASP A 33 27.61 -41.80 -30.87
C ASP A 33 28.17 -40.38 -31.03
N ALA A 34 27.32 -39.44 -31.41
CA ALA A 34 27.65 -38.03 -31.45
C ALA A 34 26.41 -37.16 -31.31
N GLY A 35 26.57 -35.98 -30.71
CA GLY A 35 25.49 -35.02 -30.58
C GLY A 35 25.95 -33.60 -30.33
N GLU A 36 25.01 -32.67 -30.44
CA GLU A 36 25.19 -31.26 -30.15
C GLU A 36 24.10 -30.78 -29.19
N LYS A 37 24.49 -29.95 -28.21
CA LYS A 37 23.57 -29.28 -27.29
C LYS A 37 23.94 -27.82 -27.16
N GLU A 38 22.97 -26.93 -27.32
CA GLU A 38 23.15 -25.51 -27.07
C GLU A 38 22.79 -25.19 -25.60
N ILE A 39 23.71 -24.55 -24.90
CA ILE A 39 23.51 -24.07 -23.53
C ILE A 39 23.49 -22.55 -23.59
N LYS A 40 22.44 -21.95 -23.04
CA LYS A 40 22.30 -20.48 -22.94
C LYS A 40 22.22 -20.07 -21.48
N VAL A 41 23.19 -19.26 -21.05
CA VAL A 41 23.30 -18.77 -19.68
C VAL A 41 22.83 -17.33 -19.66
N TYR A 42 21.97 -17.00 -18.70
CA TYR A 42 21.48 -15.63 -18.51
C TYR A 42 22.02 -15.05 -17.20
N ALA A 43 22.39 -13.78 -17.20
CA ALA A 43 22.67 -13.07 -15.97
C ALA A 43 21.35 -12.64 -15.32
N LYS A 44 21.29 -12.67 -13.98
CA LYS A 44 20.10 -12.29 -13.20
C LYS A 44 19.54 -10.94 -13.68
N ALA A 45 18.21 -10.85 -13.78
CA ALA A 45 17.51 -9.61 -14.07
C ALA A 45 17.87 -8.53 -13.01
N PRO A 46 18.21 -7.30 -13.41
CA PRO A 46 18.40 -6.20 -12.48
C PRO A 46 17.03 -5.68 -12.01
N LYS A 47 17.00 -5.05 -10.83
CA LYS A 47 15.81 -4.31 -10.42
C LYS A 47 15.62 -3.09 -11.32
N PRO A 48 14.53 -2.98 -12.09
CA PRO A 48 14.33 -1.87 -13.00
C PRO A 48 13.91 -0.60 -12.23
N THR A 49 14.18 0.56 -12.82
CA THR A 49 13.76 1.86 -12.30
C THR A 49 12.67 2.44 -13.20
N LEU A 50 11.55 2.83 -12.61
CA LEU A 50 10.45 3.44 -13.34
C LEU A 50 10.56 4.96 -13.28
N THR A 51 10.47 5.62 -14.44
CA THR A 51 10.48 7.08 -14.58
C THR A 51 9.26 7.56 -15.35
N ILE A 52 8.82 8.79 -15.07
CA ILE A 52 7.65 9.41 -15.72
C ILE A 52 8.11 10.67 -16.44
N ASN A 53 7.76 10.77 -17.72
CA ASN A 53 8.02 11.94 -18.55
C ASN A 53 6.70 12.53 -19.04
N TYR A 54 6.53 13.84 -18.91
CA TYR A 54 5.34 14.57 -19.38
C TYR A 54 5.72 15.44 -20.56
N LYS A 55 5.24 15.13 -21.76
CA LYS A 55 5.53 15.92 -22.96
C LYS A 55 4.28 16.08 -23.82
N ASP A 56 3.95 17.32 -24.20
CA ASP A 56 2.86 17.65 -25.12
C ASP A 56 1.49 17.05 -24.74
N GLY A 57 1.20 16.90 -23.44
CA GLY A 57 -0.05 16.31 -22.94
C GLY A 57 -0.10 14.78 -22.97
N ILE A 58 0.99 14.13 -23.36
CA ILE A 58 1.17 12.68 -23.32
C ILE A 58 2.12 12.35 -22.15
N SER A 59 1.69 11.46 -21.26
CA SER A 59 2.54 10.96 -20.17
C SER A 59 3.17 9.66 -20.62
N THR A 60 4.49 9.58 -20.60
CA THR A 60 5.25 8.38 -20.99
C THR A 60 5.93 7.82 -19.75
N LEU A 61 5.62 6.56 -19.44
CA LEU A 61 6.33 5.80 -18.44
C LEU A 61 7.50 5.08 -19.09
N THR A 62 8.70 5.25 -18.57
CA THR A 62 9.91 4.59 -19.09
C THR A 62 10.49 3.67 -18.03
N CYS A 63 10.63 2.39 -18.37
CA CYS A 63 11.23 1.35 -17.55
C CYS A 63 12.72 1.22 -17.90
N ASP A 64 13.59 1.72 -17.03
CA ASP A 64 15.04 1.62 -17.21
C ASP A 64 15.59 0.33 -16.57
N PHE A 65 16.26 -0.48 -17.40
CA PHE A 65 16.93 -1.72 -17.04
C PHE A 65 18.33 -1.83 -17.67
N ARG A 66 18.97 -0.70 -17.98
CA ARG A 66 20.35 -0.62 -18.50
C ARG A 66 20.55 -1.31 -19.87
N GLU A 67 19.55 -1.22 -20.74
CA GLU A 67 19.59 -1.68 -22.15
C GLU A 67 20.15 -3.08 -22.35
N ARG A 68 19.56 -4.07 -21.68
CA ARG A 68 19.91 -5.49 -21.86
C ARG A 68 18.97 -6.18 -22.87
N PRO A 69 19.49 -6.66 -24.02
CA PRO A 69 18.65 -7.22 -25.09
C PRO A 69 18.07 -8.60 -24.75
N ASP A 70 18.57 -9.26 -23.71
CA ASP A 70 18.07 -10.56 -23.24
C ASP A 70 16.87 -10.45 -22.29
N LEU A 71 16.46 -9.23 -21.95
CA LEU A 71 15.34 -8.96 -21.05
C LEU A 71 14.09 -8.55 -21.83
N THR A 72 12.94 -9.02 -21.35
CA THR A 72 11.60 -8.60 -21.79
C THR A 72 10.98 -7.70 -20.72
N VAL A 73 10.10 -6.79 -21.13
CA VAL A 73 9.40 -5.85 -20.22
C VAL A 73 7.92 -6.20 -20.18
N SER A 74 7.34 -6.17 -18.97
CA SER A 74 5.90 -6.28 -18.75
C SER A 74 5.42 -5.16 -17.83
N TRP A 75 4.29 -4.56 -18.17
CA TRP A 75 3.71 -3.41 -17.46
C TRP A 75 2.53 -3.81 -16.60
N TYR A 76 2.43 -3.21 -15.41
CA TYR A 76 1.38 -3.46 -14.44
C TYR A 76 0.67 -2.16 -14.06
N LYS A 77 -0.65 -2.21 -13.93
CA LYS A 77 -1.51 -1.15 -13.39
C LYS A 77 -2.31 -1.74 -12.23
N GLU A 78 -2.17 -1.17 -11.04
CA GLU A 78 -2.77 -1.72 -9.80
C GLU A 78 -2.50 -3.24 -9.65
N ASP A 79 -1.25 -3.65 -9.90
CA ASP A 79 -0.78 -5.04 -9.88
C ASP A 79 -1.39 -5.98 -10.95
N ILE A 80 -2.20 -5.45 -11.87
CA ILE A 80 -2.74 -6.17 -13.02
C ILE A 80 -1.88 -5.91 -14.25
N ILE A 81 -1.48 -6.96 -14.96
CA ILE A 81 -0.72 -6.83 -16.21
C ILE A 81 -1.55 -6.14 -17.29
N ILE A 82 -1.00 -5.08 -17.91
CA ILE A 82 -1.67 -4.27 -18.94
C ILE A 82 -0.97 -4.31 -20.30
N GLN A 83 0.32 -4.63 -20.33
CA GLN A 83 1.07 -4.81 -21.58
C GLN A 83 2.18 -5.84 -21.36
N ASN A 84 2.35 -6.74 -22.33
CA ASN A 84 3.37 -7.78 -22.32
C ASN A 84 4.12 -7.81 -23.65
N GLU A 85 4.76 -6.69 -23.97
CA GLU A 85 5.54 -6.52 -25.18
C GLU A 85 6.80 -5.74 -24.79
N ASN A 86 7.94 -6.09 -25.40
CA ASN A 86 9.30 -5.62 -25.10
C ASN A 86 9.52 -4.10 -25.26
N ASN A 87 8.46 -3.29 -25.24
CA ASN A 87 8.55 -1.85 -25.23
C ASN A 87 8.91 -1.35 -23.82
N PRO A 88 10.10 -0.74 -23.64
CA PRO A 88 10.49 -0.11 -22.38
C PRO A 88 9.67 1.16 -22.09
N GLU A 89 8.82 1.61 -23.01
CA GLU A 89 7.96 2.78 -22.87
C GLU A 89 6.48 2.42 -22.90
N LEU A 90 5.71 2.98 -21.97
CA LEU A 90 4.26 2.89 -21.92
C LEU A 90 3.66 4.29 -22.02
N LEU A 91 2.92 4.52 -23.10
CA LEU A 91 2.20 5.77 -23.33
C LEU A 91 0.86 5.75 -22.61
N LEU A 92 0.60 6.77 -21.80
CA LEU A 92 -0.65 6.96 -21.09
C LEU A 92 -1.45 8.10 -21.74
N THR A 93 -2.73 7.82 -21.96
CA THR A 93 -3.69 8.84 -22.39
C THR A 93 -4.04 9.78 -21.23
N SER A 94 -4.50 10.98 -21.56
CA SER A 94 -4.97 11.96 -20.58
C SER A 94 -6.06 11.40 -19.64
N ALA A 95 -6.95 10.54 -20.14
CA ALA A 95 -7.96 9.86 -19.33
C ALA A 95 -7.34 8.90 -18.31
N GLN A 96 -6.36 8.08 -18.72
CA GLN A 96 -5.70 7.12 -17.84
C GLN A 96 -4.89 7.81 -16.72
N VAL A 97 -4.29 8.96 -17.03
CA VAL A 97 -3.52 9.76 -16.07
C VAL A 97 -4.44 10.40 -15.00
N GLN A 98 -5.70 10.69 -15.33
CA GLN A 98 -6.68 11.23 -14.39
C GLN A 98 -7.23 10.21 -13.39
N GLU A 99 -7.00 8.91 -13.62
CA GLU A 99 -7.50 7.86 -12.74
C GLU A 99 -6.70 7.72 -11.43
N ASN A 100 -5.56 8.41 -11.29
CA ASN A 100 -4.67 8.38 -10.12
C ASN A 100 -4.24 6.95 -9.73
N LYS A 101 -3.84 6.17 -10.72
CA LYS A 101 -3.55 4.74 -10.61
C LYS A 101 -2.06 4.49 -10.41
N THR A 102 -1.72 3.39 -9.75
CA THR A 102 -0.34 2.95 -9.57
C THR A 102 0.13 2.12 -10.75
N TYR A 103 1.36 2.35 -11.19
CA TYR A 103 2.01 1.62 -12.27
C TYR A 103 3.35 1.06 -11.82
N SER A 104 3.72 -0.11 -12.32
CA SER A 104 5.05 -0.70 -12.14
C SER A 104 5.46 -1.45 -13.40
N CYS A 105 6.77 -1.69 -13.58
CA CYS A 105 7.29 -2.52 -14.65
C CYS A 105 8.08 -3.70 -14.09
N SER A 106 8.00 -4.84 -14.77
CA SER A 106 8.77 -6.05 -14.48
C SER A 106 9.68 -6.35 -15.67
N VAL A 107 10.93 -6.71 -15.41
CA VAL A 107 11.86 -7.18 -16.42
C VAL A 107 12.24 -8.62 -16.16
N SER A 108 12.24 -9.43 -17.22
CA SER A 108 12.48 -10.87 -17.09
C SER A 108 13.31 -11.45 -18.23
N ASN A 109 14.05 -12.50 -17.92
CA ASN A 109 14.59 -13.46 -18.88
C ASN A 109 14.05 -14.87 -18.53
N PRO A 110 14.37 -15.93 -19.31
CA PRO A 110 13.81 -17.26 -19.07
C PRO A 110 14.07 -17.88 -17.69
N VAL A 111 14.97 -17.30 -16.88
CA VAL A 111 15.39 -17.86 -15.59
C VAL A 111 15.26 -16.91 -14.41
N SER A 112 14.90 -15.64 -14.63
CA SER A 112 14.79 -14.64 -13.57
C SER A 112 13.86 -13.49 -13.95
N ASN A 113 13.20 -12.91 -12.94
CA ASN A 113 12.36 -11.72 -13.06
C ASN A 113 12.59 -10.79 -11.86
N GLU A 114 12.50 -9.48 -12.09
CA GLU A 114 12.55 -8.46 -11.03
C GLU A 114 11.61 -7.30 -11.39
N GLN A 115 10.97 -6.71 -10.38
CA GLN A 115 9.95 -5.66 -10.54
C GLN A 115 10.41 -4.33 -9.92
N SER A 116 10.02 -3.22 -10.55
CA SER A 116 10.25 -1.87 -10.03
C SER A 116 9.42 -1.60 -8.77
N ASN A 117 9.73 -0.51 -8.06
CA ASN A 117 8.74 0.09 -7.17
C ASN A 117 7.53 0.59 -7.97
N SER A 118 6.36 0.60 -7.34
CA SER A 118 5.16 1.20 -7.93
C SER A 118 5.21 2.72 -7.83
N VAL A 119 4.73 3.40 -8.87
CA VAL A 119 4.63 4.87 -8.93
C VAL A 119 3.18 5.23 -9.22
N THR A 120 2.62 6.16 -8.45
CA THR A 120 1.27 6.69 -8.70
C THR A 120 1.35 7.71 -9.82
N VAL A 121 0.71 7.41 -10.96
CA VAL A 121 0.58 8.37 -12.04
C VAL A 121 -0.64 9.22 -11.77
N SER A 122 -0.39 10.50 -11.52
CA SER A 122 -1.41 11.54 -11.48
C SER A 122 -0.99 12.63 -12.45
N PHE A 123 -1.95 13.32 -13.03
CA PHE A 123 -1.67 14.61 -13.65
C PHE A 123 -1.29 15.54 -12.50
N ALA A 124 -0.11 16.17 -12.54
CA ALA A 124 0.10 17.35 -11.72
C ALA A 124 -0.96 18.36 -12.19
N GLU A 125 -2.05 18.46 -11.44
CA GLU A 125 -3.18 19.32 -11.78
C GLU A 125 -2.62 20.72 -12.04
N ILE A 126 -3.09 21.41 -13.09
CA ILE A 126 -2.73 22.81 -13.27
C ILE A 126 -3.10 23.49 -11.96
N CYS A 127 -2.14 24.14 -11.29
CA CYS A 127 -2.38 24.68 -9.96
C CYS A 127 -3.61 25.59 -10.03
N LYS A 128 -4.66 25.18 -9.31
CA LYS A 128 -5.79 26.04 -9.00
C LYS A 128 -5.30 27.17 -8.10
N THR A 129 -6.11 28.22 -7.97
CA THR A 129 -5.80 29.29 -7.01
C THR A 129 -5.76 28.75 -5.59
N ASP A 130 -6.63 27.79 -5.26
CA ASP A 130 -6.76 27.19 -3.93
C ASP A 130 -6.33 25.72 -3.97
N LEU A 131 -5.37 25.35 -3.12
CA LEU A 131 -4.71 24.06 -3.11
C LEU A 131 -4.79 23.42 -1.72
N LEU A 132 -4.82 22.09 -1.67
CA LEU A 132 -4.77 21.34 -0.42
C LEU A 132 -3.32 20.98 -0.08
N GLU A 133 -2.90 21.18 1.16
CA GLU A 133 -1.56 20.79 1.61
C GLU A 133 -1.30 19.29 1.34
N GLY A 134 -0.11 19.01 0.81
CA GLY A 134 0.33 17.66 0.43
C GLY A 134 0.13 17.32 -1.05
N THR A 135 -0.71 18.05 -1.79
CA THR A 135 -0.97 17.76 -3.22
C THR A 135 0.17 18.22 -4.13
N SER A 136 0.39 17.53 -5.25
CA SER A 136 1.24 18.00 -6.36
C SER A 136 0.44 18.93 -7.28
N CYS A 137 1.10 19.92 -7.88
CA CYS A 137 0.48 20.75 -8.93
C CYS A 137 1.54 21.44 -9.79
N THR A 138 1.16 21.87 -10.99
CA THR A 138 2.04 22.63 -11.90
C THR A 138 1.48 24.02 -12.21
N ILE A 139 2.24 25.06 -11.90
CA ILE A 139 1.98 26.42 -12.38
C ILE A 139 2.46 26.49 -13.83
N LYS A 140 1.51 26.47 -14.77
CA LYS A 140 1.81 26.63 -16.19
C LYS A 140 2.43 27.99 -16.48
N LEU A 141 3.55 28.01 -17.20
CA LEU A 141 4.15 29.25 -17.66
C LEU A 141 3.21 29.92 -18.68
N PRO A 142 2.67 31.13 -18.40
CA PRO A 142 1.65 31.73 -19.26
C PRO A 142 2.15 32.27 -20.61
N THR A 143 3.43 32.10 -20.93
CA THR A 143 4.04 32.66 -22.15
C THR A 143 3.79 31.78 -23.38
N LYS A 144 3.73 32.42 -24.55
CA LYS A 144 3.76 31.73 -25.85
C LYS A 144 5.15 31.72 -26.50
N ASN A 145 6.14 32.36 -25.87
CA ASN A 145 7.47 32.57 -26.43
C ASN A 145 8.52 31.57 -25.90
N THR A 146 8.09 30.42 -25.39
CA THR A 146 8.98 29.42 -24.79
C THR A 146 10.06 28.95 -25.77
N ASP A 147 9.71 28.75 -27.04
CA ASP A 147 10.65 28.31 -28.09
C ASP A 147 11.76 29.33 -28.38
N LYS A 148 11.53 30.60 -28.02
CA LYS A 148 12.48 31.71 -28.17
C LYS A 148 13.22 32.02 -26.88
N SER A 149 12.92 31.30 -25.80
CA SER A 149 13.51 31.52 -24.49
C SER A 149 14.89 30.86 -24.40
N ASN A 150 15.84 31.58 -23.81
CA ASN A 150 17.14 31.04 -23.42
C ASN A 150 17.31 31.01 -21.90
N GLU A 151 16.55 31.86 -21.20
CA GLU A 151 16.61 32.01 -19.75
C GLU A 151 15.22 32.26 -19.18
N ILE A 152 14.85 31.51 -18.14
CA ILE A 152 13.56 31.60 -17.43
C ILE A 152 13.85 31.65 -15.93
N THR A 153 13.25 32.62 -15.25
CA THR A 153 13.38 32.76 -13.80
C THR A 153 12.00 32.86 -13.16
N TRP A 154 11.75 32.02 -12.15
CA TRP A 154 10.63 32.11 -11.22
C TRP A 154 11.13 32.61 -9.87
N VAL A 155 10.39 33.54 -9.26
CA VAL A 155 10.67 34.12 -7.95
C VAL A 155 9.42 34.04 -7.10
N HIS A 156 9.51 33.36 -5.95
CA HIS A 156 8.46 33.41 -4.93
C HIS A 156 8.62 34.68 -4.11
N LEU A 157 7.71 35.64 -4.27
CA LEU A 157 7.85 37.00 -3.74
C LEU A 157 7.82 37.08 -2.21
N SER A 158 7.24 36.09 -1.54
CA SER A 158 7.17 36.07 -0.07
C SER A 158 8.44 35.56 0.60
N SER A 159 9.20 34.69 -0.08
CA SER A 159 10.39 34.03 0.49
C SER A 159 11.68 34.33 -0.26
N ASP A 160 11.63 35.14 -1.31
CA ASP A 160 12.72 35.40 -2.26
C ASP A 160 13.37 34.13 -2.83
N ALA A 161 12.62 33.02 -2.87
CA ALA A 161 13.13 31.77 -3.42
C ALA A 161 13.17 31.90 -4.95
N VAL A 162 14.34 31.68 -5.53
CA VAL A 162 14.57 31.86 -6.97
C VAL A 162 14.92 30.54 -7.63
N ILE A 163 14.17 30.20 -8.67
CA ILE A 163 14.44 29.07 -9.55
C ILE A 163 14.76 29.64 -10.92
N HIS A 164 15.96 29.32 -11.38
CA HIS A 164 16.52 29.95 -12.56
C HIS A 164 17.09 28.88 -13.49
N ARG A 165 16.59 28.88 -14.72
CA ARG A 165 17.12 28.11 -15.84
C ARG A 165 17.79 29.05 -16.83
N LYS A 166 19.01 28.71 -17.25
CA LYS A 166 19.73 29.39 -18.33
C LYS A 166 20.46 28.37 -19.20
N ASN A 167 20.36 28.49 -20.52
CA ASN A 167 20.96 27.57 -21.49
C ASN A 167 20.57 26.10 -21.18
N GLY A 168 19.29 25.85 -20.87
CA GLY A 168 18.77 24.52 -20.53
C GLY A 168 19.14 23.96 -19.15
N ARG A 169 20.02 24.63 -18.38
CA ARG A 169 20.46 24.14 -17.05
C ARG A 169 19.83 24.94 -15.92
N ILE A 170 19.31 24.24 -14.91
CA ILE A 170 18.80 24.83 -13.67
C ILE A 170 19.99 25.09 -12.74
N LYS A 171 20.17 26.35 -12.28
CA LYS A 171 21.33 26.74 -11.46
C LYS A 171 21.19 26.42 -9.97
N LYS A 172 19.96 26.33 -9.46
CA LYS A 172 19.68 26.09 -8.03
C LYS A 172 18.43 25.21 -7.91
N PRO A 173 18.57 23.88 -7.72
CA PRO A 173 17.43 23.03 -7.48
C PRO A 173 16.87 23.32 -6.08
N ILE A 174 15.55 23.40 -5.97
CA ILE A 174 14.85 23.50 -4.68
C ILE A 174 14.18 22.14 -4.45
N PRO A 175 14.42 21.45 -3.32
CA PRO A 175 13.80 20.16 -3.05
C PRO A 175 12.27 20.22 -3.18
N GLY A 176 11.68 19.25 -3.87
CA GLY A 176 10.23 19.16 -4.10
C GLY A 176 9.66 20.19 -5.10
N LEU A 177 10.51 20.96 -5.79
CA LEU A 177 10.10 21.98 -6.74
C LEU A 177 10.99 21.97 -7.99
N THR A 178 10.39 21.66 -9.14
CA THR A 178 11.09 21.47 -10.41
C THR A 178 10.56 22.43 -11.48
N MET A 179 11.39 22.74 -12.46
CA MET A 179 10.97 23.48 -13.65
C MET A 179 10.92 22.50 -14.83
N GLU A 180 9.79 22.44 -15.51
CA GLU A 180 9.52 21.59 -16.70
C GLU A 180 10.24 22.13 -17.94
N GLU A 181 10.39 21.34 -19.00
CA GLU A 181 11.02 21.79 -20.25
C GLU A 181 10.37 23.06 -20.81
N ASP A 182 9.04 23.17 -20.72
CA ASP A 182 8.25 24.33 -21.15
C ASP A 182 8.40 25.58 -20.24
N GLY A 183 9.19 25.48 -19.16
CA GLY A 183 9.43 26.55 -18.19
C GLY A 183 8.37 26.67 -17.11
N SER A 184 7.36 25.80 -17.11
CA SER A 184 6.37 25.70 -16.03
C SER A 184 7.00 25.22 -14.73
N LEU A 185 6.38 25.58 -13.61
CA LEU A 185 6.90 25.29 -12.27
C LEU A 185 6.04 24.20 -11.60
N THR A 186 6.63 23.05 -11.31
CA THR A 186 5.95 21.87 -10.74
C THR A 186 6.34 21.65 -9.29
N PHE A 187 5.33 21.56 -8.42
CA PHE A 187 5.46 21.18 -7.03
C PHE A 187 5.19 19.68 -6.90
N GLU A 188 6.14 18.95 -6.32
CA GLU A 188 5.94 17.54 -5.95
C GLU A 188 4.92 17.42 -4.82
N SER A 189 4.98 18.33 -3.84
CA SER A 189 4.02 18.42 -2.75
C SER A 189 3.99 19.84 -2.20
N VAL A 190 2.82 20.48 -2.20
CA VAL A 190 2.67 21.84 -1.69
C VAL A 190 2.50 21.87 -0.17
N SER A 191 3.09 22.86 0.48
CA SER A 191 2.94 23.16 1.91
C SER A 191 2.36 24.55 2.12
N LEU A 192 1.90 24.86 3.34
CA LEU A 192 1.40 26.20 3.68
C LEU A 192 2.40 27.33 3.33
N LYS A 193 3.71 27.05 3.40
CA LYS A 193 4.79 28.01 3.08
C LYS A 193 4.89 28.36 1.60
N ASN A 194 4.30 27.55 0.73
CA ASN A 194 4.28 27.79 -0.71
C ASN A 194 3.19 28.78 -1.12
N THR A 195 2.33 29.23 -0.19
CA THR A 195 1.33 30.27 -0.44
C THR A 195 1.98 31.60 -0.78
N GLY A 196 1.55 32.20 -1.89
CA GLY A 196 1.96 33.54 -2.28
C GLY A 196 2.02 33.73 -3.79
N LYS A 197 2.65 34.84 -4.18
CA LYS A 197 2.83 35.25 -5.57
C LYS A 197 4.17 34.76 -6.10
N TYR A 198 4.09 34.19 -7.30
CA TYR A 198 5.22 33.68 -8.07
C TYR A 198 5.35 34.54 -9.32
N LYS A 199 6.45 35.29 -9.40
CA LYS A 199 6.79 36.11 -10.54
C LYS A 199 7.67 35.34 -11.50
N TYR A 200 7.31 35.33 -12.79
CA TYR A 200 8.15 34.78 -13.84
C TYR A 200 8.73 35.88 -14.72
N THR A 201 9.93 35.63 -15.24
CA THR A 201 10.59 36.48 -16.25
C THR A 201 11.26 35.58 -17.28
N VAL A 202 11.16 35.96 -18.55
CA VAL A 202 11.67 35.19 -19.70
C VAL A 202 12.56 36.09 -20.54
N TYR A 203 13.74 35.58 -20.87
CA TYR A 203 14.75 36.27 -21.69
C TYR A 203 15.13 35.41 -22.90
N ASN A 204 15.42 36.07 -24.02
CA ASN A 204 15.96 35.43 -25.22
C ASN A 204 17.50 35.25 -25.13
N ALA A 205 18.12 34.70 -26.18
CA ALA A 205 19.56 34.46 -26.23
C ALA A 205 20.39 35.74 -26.16
N GLU A 206 19.86 36.85 -26.66
CA GLU A 206 20.49 38.18 -26.63
C GLU A 206 20.39 38.86 -25.25
N GLY A 207 19.67 38.25 -24.30
CA GLY A 207 19.45 38.82 -22.96
C GLY A 207 18.35 39.89 -22.90
N THR A 208 17.53 40.01 -23.94
CA THR A 208 16.34 40.86 -23.96
C THR A 208 15.18 40.16 -23.26
N GLN A 209 14.51 40.86 -22.36
CA GLN A 209 13.30 40.35 -21.71
C GLN A 209 12.17 40.28 -22.76
N ILE A 210 11.63 39.09 -22.98
CA ILE A 210 10.56 38.86 -23.96
C ILE A 210 9.20 38.64 -23.31
N ASP A 211 9.16 38.31 -22.02
CA ASP A 211 7.91 38.19 -21.26
C ASP A 211 8.14 38.28 -19.74
N ALA A 212 7.10 38.64 -19.00
CA ALA A 212 7.04 38.55 -17.55
C ALA A 212 5.61 38.64 -17.03
N GLY A 213 5.37 38.04 -15.87
CA GLY A 213 4.07 38.13 -15.19
C GLY A 213 4.10 37.48 -13.82
N GLU A 214 2.93 37.33 -13.22
CA GLU A 214 2.76 36.78 -11.88
C GLU A 214 1.61 35.78 -11.83
N LYS A 215 1.75 34.78 -10.95
CA LYS A 215 0.68 33.86 -10.59
C LYS A 215 0.63 33.71 -9.08
N GLU A 216 -0.58 33.71 -8.52
CA GLU A 216 -0.81 33.51 -7.09
C GLU A 216 -1.40 32.12 -6.85
N ILE A 217 -0.90 31.48 -5.80
CA ILE A 217 -1.47 30.23 -5.26
C ILE A 217 -1.65 30.37 -3.75
N THR A 218 -2.69 29.72 -3.23
CA THR A 218 -3.02 29.67 -1.81
C THR A 218 -3.15 28.22 -1.39
N VAL A 219 -2.39 27.81 -0.37
CA VAL A 219 -2.41 26.45 0.16
C VAL A 219 -3.16 26.44 1.48
N TYR A 220 -4.13 25.54 1.60
CA TYR A 220 -4.95 25.34 2.79
C TYR A 220 -4.61 24.01 3.46
N ALA A 221 -4.58 24.00 4.78
CA ALA A 221 -4.55 22.75 5.55
C ALA A 221 -5.86 21.98 5.35
N LYS A 222 -5.83 20.66 5.54
CA LYS A 222 -7.04 19.85 5.48
C LYS A 222 -8.05 20.27 6.55
N ALA A 223 -9.33 20.34 6.18
CA ALA A 223 -10.41 20.62 7.12
C ALA A 223 -10.34 19.65 8.32
N PRO A 224 -10.43 20.18 9.56
CA PRO A 224 -10.23 19.39 10.76
C PRO A 224 -11.41 18.43 10.99
N LYS A 225 -11.13 17.30 11.64
CA LYS A 225 -12.17 16.38 12.11
C LYS A 225 -13.19 17.13 12.96
N THR A 226 -14.46 16.99 12.58
CA THR A 226 -15.53 17.78 13.17
C THR A 226 -16.56 16.87 13.83
N THR A 227 -16.99 17.22 15.03
CA THR A 227 -18.05 16.52 15.77
C THR A 227 -19.15 17.47 16.17
N LEU A 228 -20.37 16.98 16.19
CA LEU A 228 -21.52 17.74 16.62
C LEU A 228 -21.93 17.34 18.03
N LYS A 229 -22.11 18.32 18.90
CA LYS A 229 -22.60 18.15 20.28
C LYS A 229 -23.96 18.83 20.41
N ILE A 230 -24.83 18.26 21.22
CA ILE A 230 -26.15 18.83 21.53
C ILE A 230 -26.26 19.04 23.05
N ASP A 231 -26.77 20.20 23.44
CA ASP A 231 -27.13 20.54 24.83
C ASP A 231 -28.61 20.94 24.86
N CYS A 232 -29.41 20.23 25.66
CA CYS A 232 -30.84 20.46 25.79
C CYS A 232 -31.15 20.92 27.22
N LYS A 233 -31.43 22.22 27.39
CA LYS A 233 -31.73 22.84 28.69
C LYS A 233 -32.97 23.71 28.57
N ASP A 234 -33.91 23.55 29.50
CA ASP A 234 -35.09 24.42 29.67
C ASP A 234 -35.87 24.69 28.36
N GLY A 235 -36.07 23.65 27.54
CA GLY A 235 -36.80 23.75 26.25
C GLY A 235 -36.02 24.44 25.11
N LYS A 236 -34.77 24.83 25.35
CA LYS A 236 -33.83 25.32 24.34
C LYS A 236 -32.82 24.25 23.98
N VAL A 237 -32.53 24.14 22.69
CA VAL A 237 -31.57 23.19 22.15
C VAL A 237 -30.43 23.98 21.55
N THR A 238 -29.20 23.69 22.00
CA THR A 238 -27.98 24.28 21.43
C THR A 238 -27.16 23.19 20.78
N LEU A 239 -27.05 23.24 19.46
CA LEU A 239 -26.10 22.43 18.71
C LEU A 239 -24.77 23.17 18.64
N THR A 240 -23.68 22.50 19.01
CA THR A 240 -22.32 23.05 18.96
C THR A 240 -21.46 22.21 18.03
N CYS A 241 -20.98 22.83 16.97
CA CYS A 241 -20.01 22.28 16.04
C CYS A 241 -18.61 22.37 16.67
N ASN A 242 -18.01 21.23 17.00
CA ASN A 242 -16.76 21.12 17.72
C ASN A 242 -15.64 20.63 16.78
N PHE A 243 -14.64 21.48 16.57
CA PHE A 243 -13.52 21.26 15.67
C PHE A 243 -12.29 22.03 16.17
N GLU A 244 -11.11 21.67 15.68
CA GLU A 244 -9.88 22.41 15.95
C GLU A 244 -9.81 23.66 15.08
N VAL A 245 -9.75 24.83 15.70
CA VAL A 245 -9.81 26.11 14.99
C VAL A 245 -8.48 26.38 14.27
N HIS A 246 -8.56 26.60 12.97
CA HIS A 246 -7.46 27.01 12.10
C HIS A 246 -7.90 28.18 11.21
N PRO A 247 -6.96 28.92 10.56
CA PRO A 247 -7.30 29.99 9.64
C PRO A 247 -8.17 29.52 8.47
N ASN A 248 -8.98 30.44 7.91
CA ASN A 248 -9.76 30.24 6.69
C ASN A 248 -10.82 29.13 6.75
N LEU A 249 -11.31 28.81 7.95
CA LEU A 249 -12.42 27.87 8.13
C LEU A 249 -13.76 28.60 8.15
N THR A 250 -14.73 28.01 7.44
CA THR A 250 -16.13 28.43 7.34
C THR A 250 -17.00 27.34 7.92
N VAL A 251 -17.94 27.71 8.79
CA VAL A 251 -18.92 26.78 9.38
C VAL A 251 -20.25 26.92 8.65
N SER A 252 -20.78 25.79 8.17
CA SER A 252 -22.09 25.69 7.53
C SER A 252 -22.97 24.67 8.25
N TRP A 253 -24.24 25.01 8.44
CA TRP A 253 -25.22 24.13 9.08
C TRP A 253 -26.15 23.51 8.06
N TYR A 254 -26.58 22.28 8.32
CA TYR A 254 -27.48 21.54 7.43
C TYR A 254 -28.61 20.89 8.23
N LYS A 255 -29.82 20.94 7.68
CA LYS A 255 -31.00 20.20 8.16
C LYS A 255 -31.48 19.34 7.01
N GLU A 256 -31.54 18.02 7.20
CA GLU A 256 -32.00 17.10 6.14
C GLU A 256 -31.17 17.23 4.83
N LYS A 257 -29.87 17.54 4.96
CA LYS A 257 -28.93 17.85 3.86
C LYS A 257 -29.15 19.18 3.15
N GLU A 258 -30.15 19.97 3.53
CA GLU A 258 -30.34 21.33 3.04
C GLU A 258 -29.54 22.33 3.88
N LYS A 259 -28.80 23.24 3.21
CA LYS A 259 -27.97 24.24 3.89
C LYS A 259 -28.84 25.29 4.58
N ILE A 260 -28.61 25.50 5.86
CA ILE A 260 -29.22 26.56 6.66
C ILE A 260 -28.38 27.83 6.48
N ILE A 261 -28.97 28.85 5.83
CA ILE A 261 -28.26 30.10 5.50
C ILE A 261 -28.11 31.00 6.75
N LYS A 262 -29.02 30.88 7.71
CA LYS A 262 -28.94 31.59 9.00
C LYS A 262 -27.90 30.88 9.88
N ASN A 263 -26.93 31.63 10.42
CA ASN A 263 -25.82 31.15 11.28
C ASN A 263 -24.56 30.62 10.55
N GLU A 264 -24.31 31.08 9.33
CA GLU A 264 -23.01 30.88 8.67
C GLU A 264 -21.88 31.46 9.54
N ASN A 265 -20.76 30.73 9.63
CA ASN A 265 -19.60 31.01 10.49
C ASN A 265 -19.84 30.98 12.00
N ASN A 266 -21.07 30.68 12.46
CA ASN A 266 -21.31 30.46 13.88
C ASN A 266 -21.12 28.98 14.23
N SER A 267 -20.25 28.69 15.19
CA SER A 267 -20.04 27.32 15.69
C SER A 267 -21.19 26.80 16.54
N LYS A 268 -22.18 27.65 16.88
CA LYS A 268 -23.38 27.28 17.63
C LYS A 268 -24.65 27.57 16.83
N LEU A 269 -25.56 26.61 16.81
CA LEU A 269 -26.90 26.73 16.26
C LEU A 269 -27.92 26.58 17.40
N LEU A 270 -28.71 27.63 17.60
CA LEU A 270 -29.78 27.67 18.59
C LEU A 270 -31.09 27.24 17.93
N LEU A 271 -31.73 26.21 18.49
CA LEU A 271 -33.01 25.65 18.06
C LEU A 271 -34.02 25.69 19.21
N THR A 272 -35.30 25.74 18.87
CA THR A 272 -36.39 25.48 19.84
C THR A 272 -36.65 23.98 19.94
N SER A 273 -37.24 23.53 21.06
CA SER A 273 -37.66 22.13 21.22
C SER A 273 -38.52 21.63 20.05
N ASP A 274 -39.44 22.46 19.55
CA ASP A 274 -40.33 22.11 18.44
C ASP A 274 -39.57 21.84 17.13
N GLN A 275 -38.52 22.62 16.83
CA GLN A 275 -37.69 22.43 15.63
C GLN A 275 -36.87 21.13 15.66
N LEU A 276 -36.62 20.57 16.85
CA LEU A 276 -35.92 19.29 17.01
C LEU A 276 -36.90 18.10 17.03
N GLN A 277 -38.15 18.29 17.48
CA GLN A 277 -39.17 17.23 17.52
C GLN A 277 -39.58 16.72 16.14
N GLU A 278 -39.26 17.45 15.06
CA GLU A 278 -39.40 16.97 13.68
C GLU A 278 -38.55 15.72 13.38
N LYS A 279 -37.65 15.29 14.28
CA LYS A 279 -36.73 14.14 14.13
C LYS A 279 -35.85 14.20 12.86
N LYS A 280 -35.67 15.40 12.33
CA LYS A 280 -34.84 15.63 11.13
C LYS A 280 -33.36 15.68 11.54
N PRO A 281 -32.46 15.09 10.73
CA PRO A 281 -31.04 15.08 11.02
C PRO A 281 -30.42 16.47 10.82
N TYR A 282 -29.70 16.95 11.83
CA TYR A 282 -28.86 18.14 11.76
C TYR A 282 -27.40 17.74 11.69
N THR A 283 -26.65 18.39 10.80
CA THR A 283 -25.18 18.27 10.73
C THR A 283 -24.55 19.66 10.63
N CYS A 284 -23.29 19.77 11.03
CA CYS A 284 -22.46 20.90 10.68
C CYS A 284 -21.32 20.45 9.75
N SER A 285 -20.81 21.39 8.96
CA SER A 285 -19.68 21.19 8.06
C SER A 285 -18.72 22.34 8.24
N VAL A 286 -17.45 21.99 8.39
CA VAL A 286 -16.33 22.91 8.53
C VAL A 286 -15.50 22.78 7.28
N SER A 287 -15.28 23.88 6.58
CA SER A 287 -14.65 23.85 5.27
C SER A 287 -13.73 25.04 5.04
N ASN A 288 -12.78 24.86 4.14
CA ASN A 288 -12.01 25.92 3.50
C ASN A 288 -12.14 25.74 1.97
N PRO A 289 -11.62 26.67 1.15
CA PRO A 289 -11.74 26.57 -0.31
C PRO A 289 -11.20 25.26 -0.92
N ALA A 290 -10.29 24.56 -0.24
CA ALA A 290 -9.68 23.33 -0.75
C ALA A 290 -10.25 22.03 -0.15
N SER A 291 -10.97 22.07 0.97
CA SER A 291 -11.43 20.87 1.69
C SER A 291 -12.63 21.12 2.60
N ASN A 292 -13.37 20.06 2.89
CA ASN A 292 -14.56 20.09 3.74
C ASN A 292 -14.58 18.83 4.62
N GLU A 293 -14.93 19.00 5.88
CA GLU A 293 -15.28 17.92 6.81
C GLU A 293 -16.71 18.11 7.34
N GLN A 294 -17.50 17.04 7.34
CA GLN A 294 -18.86 17.02 7.89
C GLN A 294 -18.92 16.25 9.21
N SER A 295 -19.72 16.75 10.15
CA SER A 295 -19.92 16.13 11.46
C SER A 295 -20.81 14.89 11.41
N ASN A 296 -20.88 14.19 12.55
CA ASN A 296 -21.99 13.26 12.82
C ASN A 296 -23.34 13.99 12.77
N SER A 297 -24.40 13.21 12.54
CA SER A 297 -25.79 13.67 12.53
C SER A 297 -26.41 13.56 13.92
N ILE A 298 -27.22 14.55 14.29
CA ILE A 298 -28.04 14.53 15.50
C ILE A 298 -29.50 14.69 15.12
N THR A 299 -30.37 13.86 15.70
CA THR A 299 -31.81 13.87 15.43
C THR A 299 -32.64 14.17 16.68
N SER A 300 -32.09 13.93 17.87
CA SER A 300 -32.81 14.15 19.13
C SER A 300 -31.89 14.45 20.32
N CYS A 301 -32.45 15.00 21.40
CA CYS A 301 -31.74 15.17 22.67
C CYS A 301 -31.29 13.84 23.30
N SER A 302 -31.94 12.73 22.94
CA SER A 302 -31.61 11.38 23.41
C SER A 302 -30.28 10.86 22.83
N ASP A 303 -29.73 11.54 21.82
CA ASP A 303 -28.44 11.19 21.21
C ASP A 303 -27.24 11.57 22.12
N THR A 304 -27.50 12.14 23.31
CA THR A 304 -26.48 12.45 24.33
C THR A 304 -26.13 11.23 25.19
N VAL A 305 -25.38 10.29 24.64
CA VAL A 305 -24.59 9.37 25.47
C VAL A 305 -23.18 9.25 24.87
N PRO A 306 -22.12 9.79 25.51
CA PRO A 306 -20.79 9.29 25.31
C PRO A 306 -20.79 7.86 25.84
N THR A 307 -20.66 6.88 24.94
CA THR A 307 -20.49 5.43 25.15
C THR A 307 -20.21 5.06 26.62
N GLY A 308 -21.32 4.82 27.33
CA GLY A 308 -21.40 4.28 28.67
C GLY A 308 -22.68 3.47 28.71
N ASP A 309 -22.63 2.30 28.09
CA ASP A 309 -23.58 1.19 28.23
C ASP A 309 -25.07 1.54 28.10
N SER A 310 -25.60 1.44 26.89
CA SER A 310 -27.04 1.30 26.65
C SER A 310 -27.30 0.29 25.53
N GLY A 311 -26.80 -0.93 25.77
CA GLY A 311 -27.47 -2.13 25.26
C GLY A 311 -28.85 -2.30 25.92
N PRO A 312 -29.71 -3.18 25.38
CA PRO A 312 -31.06 -3.38 25.92
C PRO A 312 -30.98 -3.79 27.39
N ARG A 313 -31.85 -3.19 28.21
CA ARG A 313 -31.92 -3.32 29.66
C ARG A 313 -31.53 -4.72 30.15
N LYS A 314 -30.38 -4.82 30.82
CA LYS A 314 -30.00 -6.03 31.56
C LYS A 314 -30.98 -6.23 32.71
N LEU A 315 -31.79 -7.29 32.65
CA LEU A 315 -32.55 -7.80 33.77
C LEU A 315 -31.75 -8.97 34.35
N PHE A 316 -31.33 -8.87 35.62
CA PHE A 316 -30.47 -9.84 36.30
C PHE A 316 -29.10 -10.09 35.61
N GLY A 317 -28.48 -9.04 35.05
CA GLY A 317 -27.09 -9.11 34.58
C GLY A 317 -26.85 -9.83 33.25
N PHE A 318 -27.90 -10.40 32.63
CA PHE A 318 -27.83 -11.03 31.30
C PHE A 318 -28.62 -10.23 30.25
N ASP A 319 -28.18 -10.29 29.00
CA ASP A 319 -28.84 -9.65 27.86
C ASP A 319 -30.26 -10.21 27.67
N PHE A 320 -31.24 -9.35 27.37
CA PHE A 320 -32.63 -9.76 27.13
C PHE A 320 -32.73 -10.79 25.99
N TRP A 321 -31.91 -10.63 24.94
CA TRP A 321 -31.87 -11.61 23.85
C TRP A 321 -31.27 -12.95 24.30
N ILE A 322 -30.29 -12.94 25.20
CA ILE A 322 -29.74 -14.18 25.79
C ILE A 322 -30.80 -14.87 26.65
N MET A 323 -31.60 -14.13 27.41
CA MET A 323 -32.71 -14.70 28.18
C MET A 323 -33.79 -15.32 27.29
N VAL A 324 -34.14 -14.66 26.17
CA VAL A 324 -35.04 -15.21 25.16
C VAL A 324 -34.43 -16.45 24.49
N SER A 325 -33.13 -16.45 24.21
CA SER A 325 -32.41 -17.60 23.66
C SER A 325 -32.32 -18.77 24.64
N ILE A 326 -32.22 -18.54 25.95
CA ILE A 326 -32.23 -19.60 26.98
C ILE A 326 -33.63 -20.20 27.11
N LEU A 327 -34.68 -19.36 27.11
CA LEU A 327 -36.07 -19.81 27.18
C LEU A 327 -36.49 -20.59 25.92
N ALA A 328 -36.02 -20.19 24.73
CA ALA A 328 -36.25 -20.92 23.48
C ALA A 328 -35.31 -22.14 23.33
N GLY A 329 -34.09 -22.06 23.84
CA GLY A 329 -33.04 -23.09 23.71
C GLY A 329 -33.18 -24.25 24.69
N GLY A 330 -33.87 -24.06 25.83
CA GLY A 330 -34.15 -25.13 26.79
C GLY A 330 -34.92 -26.31 26.18
N GLY A 331 -35.77 -26.05 25.18
CA GLY A 331 -36.46 -27.10 24.44
C GLY A 331 -35.53 -27.95 23.57
N SER A 332 -34.44 -27.38 23.04
CA SER A 332 -33.48 -28.13 22.22
C SER A 332 -32.63 -29.10 23.03
N LEU A 333 -32.23 -28.71 24.25
CA LEU A 333 -31.50 -29.62 25.14
C LEU A 333 -32.39 -30.79 25.61
N LEU A 334 -33.65 -30.50 25.92
CA LEU A 334 -34.63 -31.54 26.28
C LEU A 334 -34.91 -32.48 25.09
N LEU A 335 -35.09 -31.94 23.89
CA LEU A 335 -35.27 -32.73 22.66
C LEU A 335 -34.05 -33.59 22.36
N LEU A 336 -32.83 -33.07 22.49
CA LEU A 336 -31.60 -33.85 22.29
C LEU A 336 -31.49 -34.99 23.30
N LEU A 337 -31.79 -34.75 24.58
CA LEU A 337 -31.78 -35.80 25.60
C LEU A 337 -32.84 -36.87 25.30
N ILE A 338 -34.04 -36.49 24.87
CA ILE A 338 -35.08 -37.44 24.44
C ILE A 338 -34.62 -38.24 23.22
N CYS A 339 -34.04 -37.60 22.20
CA CYS A 339 -33.51 -38.28 21.03
C CYS A 339 -32.41 -39.29 21.39
N VAL A 340 -31.50 -38.93 22.31
CA VAL A 340 -30.45 -39.84 22.79
C VAL A 340 -31.06 -41.03 23.53
N LEU A 341 -32.05 -40.81 24.41
CA LEU A 341 -32.74 -41.90 25.11
C LEU A 341 -33.48 -42.83 24.14
N VAL A 342 -34.14 -42.29 23.12
CA VAL A 342 -34.79 -43.09 22.07
C VAL A 342 -33.76 -43.88 21.28
N ILE A 343 -32.63 -43.29 20.89
CA ILE A 343 -31.55 -44.01 20.20
C ILE A 343 -30.97 -45.13 21.08
N CYS A 344 -30.74 -44.86 22.36
CA CYS A 344 -30.25 -45.86 23.31
C CYS A 344 -31.27 -47.01 23.47
N ALA A 345 -32.57 -46.70 23.62
CA ALA A 345 -33.63 -47.69 23.68
C ALA A 345 -33.76 -48.49 22.37
N CYS A 346 -33.66 -47.84 21.21
CA CYS A 346 -33.66 -48.52 19.92
C CYS A 346 -32.45 -49.44 19.76
N ARG A 347 -31.26 -49.03 20.22
CA ARG A 347 -30.06 -49.87 20.18
C ARG A 347 -30.18 -51.04 21.16
N SER A 348 -30.66 -50.82 22.38
CA SER A 348 -30.89 -51.91 23.33
C SER A 348 -31.96 -52.89 22.82
N CYS A 349 -33.07 -52.42 22.25
CA CYS A 349 -34.08 -53.28 21.64
C CYS A 349 -33.54 -54.01 20.40
N LYS A 350 -32.65 -53.40 19.60
CA LYS A 350 -32.04 -54.05 18.45
C LYS A 350 -31.05 -55.13 18.88
N THR A 351 -30.25 -54.88 19.91
CA THR A 351 -29.37 -55.88 20.53
C THR A 351 -30.18 -57.01 21.18
N GLN A 352 -31.30 -56.70 21.83
CA GLN A 352 -32.17 -57.71 22.43
C GLN A 352 -32.87 -58.58 21.38
N ARG A 353 -33.35 -58.00 20.27
CA ARG A 353 -33.91 -58.75 19.13
C ARG A 353 -32.88 -59.62 18.41
N GLN A 354 -31.62 -59.18 18.32
CA GLN A 354 -30.54 -60.01 17.77
C GLN A 354 -30.23 -61.19 18.68
N HIS A 355 -30.23 -60.99 20.00
CA HIS A 355 -30.03 -62.09 20.95
C HIS A 355 -31.18 -63.11 20.93
N GLU A 356 -32.43 -62.69 20.68
CA GLU A 356 -33.56 -63.61 20.49
C GLU A 356 -33.47 -64.38 19.15
N GLN A 357 -33.03 -63.74 18.05
CA GLN A 357 -32.82 -64.44 16.77
C GLN A 357 -31.63 -65.43 16.81
N ASP A 358 -30.56 -65.11 17.54
CA ASP A 358 -29.41 -66.01 17.70
C ASP A 358 -29.74 -67.22 18.60
N GLU A 359 -30.63 -67.08 19.58
CA GLU A 359 -31.14 -68.22 20.37
C GLU A 359 -32.07 -69.14 19.57
N ASP A 360 -32.91 -68.59 18.69
CA ASP A 360 -33.80 -69.37 17.85
C ASP A 360 -33.06 -70.10 16.72
N GLU A 361 -32.01 -69.48 16.14
CA GLU A 361 -31.16 -70.13 15.13
C GLU A 361 -30.29 -71.25 15.74
N LEU A 362 -29.82 -71.10 16.98
CA LEU A 362 -29.08 -72.14 17.69
C LEU A 362 -29.98 -73.33 18.10
N ARG A 363 -31.24 -73.07 18.48
CA ARG A 363 -32.24 -74.14 18.74
C ARG A 363 -32.59 -74.91 17.46
N LEU A 364 -32.71 -74.25 16.32
CA LEU A 364 -33.00 -74.90 15.02
C LEU A 364 -31.83 -75.75 14.48
N ARG A 365 -30.58 -75.42 14.81
CA ARG A 365 -29.41 -76.26 14.44
C ARG A 365 -29.23 -77.52 15.30
N ILE A 366 -29.86 -77.60 16.47
CA ILE A 366 -29.80 -78.80 17.34
C ILE A 366 -30.82 -79.88 16.90
N PHE A 367 -31.83 -79.53 16.10
CA PHE A 367 -32.84 -80.47 15.59
C PHE A 367 -32.57 -80.98 14.16
N GLN A 368 -31.48 -80.58 13.51
CA GLN A 368 -31.21 -80.87 12.10
C GLN A 368 -29.92 -81.65 11.80
N ASP A 369 -29.25 -82.20 12.82
CA ASP A 369 -28.11 -83.13 12.63
C ASP A 369 -28.41 -84.57 13.12
N GLU A 370 -29.67 -85.00 12.96
CA GLU A 370 -30.01 -86.41 12.70
C GLU A 370 -30.28 -86.55 11.20
N GLY A 371 -29.28 -86.91 10.39
CA GLY A 371 -29.58 -87.07 8.96
C GLY A 371 -28.44 -87.22 7.97
N GLN A 372 -27.47 -88.09 8.27
CA GLN A 372 -26.72 -88.88 7.28
C GLN A 372 -25.80 -88.19 6.25
N ASN A 373 -24.50 -88.42 6.52
CA ASN A 373 -23.55 -89.11 5.65
C ASN A 373 -22.93 -88.37 4.45
N GLY A 374 -21.67 -87.98 4.68
CA GLY A 374 -20.62 -87.89 3.66
C GLY A 374 -19.25 -87.90 4.34
N THR A 375 -18.73 -89.08 4.63
CA THR A 375 -17.45 -89.30 5.33
C THR A 375 -16.23 -88.87 4.51
N ALA A 376 -15.50 -87.86 5.00
CA ALA A 376 -14.05 -87.68 4.80
C ALA A 376 -13.41 -87.22 6.12
N ARG A 377 -13.16 -88.22 6.97
CA ARG A 377 -12.28 -88.27 8.15
C ARG A 377 -10.84 -88.11 7.60
N SER A 378 -9.87 -87.31 8.09
CA SER A 378 -9.34 -86.99 9.45
C SER A 378 -7.82 -87.07 9.27
N LYS A 379 -6.90 -86.44 9.97
CA LYS A 379 -6.80 -85.61 11.17
C LYS A 379 -5.34 -85.13 11.12
N HIS A 380 -5.02 -84.01 11.74
CA HIS A 380 -4.24 -84.00 12.99
C HIS A 380 -3.68 -82.60 13.26
N THR A 381 -4.19 -82.03 14.35
CA THR A 381 -3.45 -81.35 15.43
C THR A 381 -2.16 -80.62 15.07
N ALA A 382 -2.09 -79.32 15.33
CA ALA A 382 -1.49 -78.78 16.56
C ALA A 382 -1.12 -77.30 16.41
N ARG A 383 -1.44 -76.52 17.45
CA ARG A 383 -0.49 -75.63 18.15
C ARG A 383 0.23 -74.53 17.34
N GLY A 384 -0.10 -73.29 17.69
CA GLY A 384 0.84 -72.16 17.64
C GLY A 384 0.62 -71.21 16.46
N GLN A 385 0.61 -69.92 16.79
CA GLN A 385 0.80 -68.75 15.91
C GLN A 385 1.79 -69.02 14.75
N PRO A 386 1.78 -68.25 13.64
CA PRO A 386 1.40 -66.83 13.54
C PRO A 386 0.63 -66.48 12.25
N ALA A 387 0.10 -65.27 12.09
CA ALA A 387 -0.17 -64.79 10.73
C ALA A 387 -0.19 -63.26 10.58
N PRO A 388 0.52 -62.72 9.56
CA PRO A 388 0.57 -61.32 9.14
C PRO A 388 -0.54 -60.95 8.15
N PRO A 389 -0.71 -59.67 7.79
CA PRO A 389 -1.41 -59.24 6.59
C PRO A 389 -0.43 -58.95 5.42
N ILE A 390 -0.80 -59.31 4.19
CA ILE A 390 -0.10 -58.95 2.93
C ILE A 390 -1.15 -58.97 1.79
N PRO A 391 -1.05 -58.17 0.70
CA PRO A 391 -0.56 -56.79 0.49
C PRO A 391 -1.69 -55.91 -0.14
N GLN A 392 -1.63 -54.60 -0.29
CA GLN A 392 -0.84 -53.71 -1.17
C GLN A 392 -1.35 -52.29 -0.77
N GLU A 393 -0.64 -51.18 -0.76
CA GLU A 393 0.46 -50.67 -1.57
C GLU A 393 1.06 -49.48 -0.80
N GLU A 394 2.37 -49.46 -0.62
CA GLU A 394 3.19 -48.23 -0.44
C GLU A 394 3.81 -47.89 -1.82
N PRO A 395 4.50 -46.74 -2.04
CA PRO A 395 4.92 -45.67 -1.10
C PRO A 395 4.54 -44.25 -1.59
N SER A 396 4.37 -43.22 -0.74
CA SER A 396 5.40 -42.38 -0.08
C SER A 396 6.45 -41.77 -1.05
N PRO A 397 7.06 -40.58 -0.81
CA PRO A 397 7.30 -39.99 0.51
C PRO A 397 7.25 -38.44 0.66
N GLN A 398 7.14 -38.04 1.92
CA GLN A 398 7.57 -36.75 2.49
C GLN A 398 9.09 -36.55 2.37
N ILE A 399 9.57 -35.29 2.41
CA ILE A 399 10.50 -34.70 3.41
C ILE A 399 10.37 -33.14 3.31
N PRO A 400 10.92 -32.27 4.18
CA PRO A 400 11.23 -32.34 5.61
C PRO A 400 10.64 -31.20 6.47
N THR A 401 10.55 -31.52 7.75
CA THR A 401 10.45 -30.65 8.92
C THR A 401 11.65 -29.69 9.04
N GLN A 402 11.39 -28.40 9.28
CA GLN A 402 12.32 -27.50 9.95
C GLN A 402 11.67 -26.91 11.20
N THR A 403 12.40 -27.09 12.29
CA THR A 403 12.21 -26.61 13.65
C THR A 403 12.01 -25.09 13.68
N GLN A 404 10.92 -24.62 14.30
CA GLN A 404 10.83 -23.23 14.78
C GLN A 404 10.51 -23.20 16.27
N THR A 405 11.51 -22.72 16.99
CA THR A 405 11.57 -22.40 18.41
C THR A 405 10.73 -21.15 18.70
N GLN A 406 9.92 -21.20 19.76
CA GLN A 406 9.28 -20.04 20.40
C GLN A 406 10.30 -18.95 20.78
N PRO A 407 9.94 -17.66 20.71
CA PRO A 407 10.58 -16.63 21.52
C PRO A 407 9.88 -16.51 22.88
N LYS A 408 10.68 -16.71 23.94
CA LYS A 408 10.40 -16.33 25.33
C LYS A 408 10.28 -14.81 25.48
N ALA A 409 9.49 -14.41 26.47
CA ALA A 409 9.36 -13.05 26.99
C ALA A 409 10.73 -12.39 27.27
N GLN A 410 10.90 -11.15 26.80
CA GLN A 410 12.05 -10.30 27.11
C GLN A 410 11.77 -9.41 28.32
N THR A 411 12.63 -9.56 29.31
CA THR A 411 12.80 -8.69 30.48
C THR A 411 13.24 -7.28 30.03
N ARG A 412 12.61 -6.24 30.57
CA ARG A 412 12.98 -4.82 30.38
C ARG A 412 14.42 -4.57 30.80
N GLY A 413 15.25 -4.11 29.86
CA GLY A 413 16.52 -3.45 30.14
C GLY A 413 16.31 -1.98 30.52
N ARG A 414 17.08 -1.49 31.48
CA ARG A 414 17.13 -0.09 31.95
C ARG A 414 17.63 0.84 30.83
N PRO A 415 17.13 2.08 30.70
CA PRO A 415 17.65 3.03 29.72
C PRO A 415 19.08 3.50 30.09
N PRO A 416 19.92 3.89 29.10
CA PRO A 416 21.22 4.50 29.37
C PRO A 416 21.04 5.89 30.04
N PRO A 417 22.05 6.36 30.81
CA PRO A 417 22.02 7.71 31.36
C PRO A 417 22.14 8.77 30.25
N PRO A 418 21.73 10.03 30.51
CA PRO A 418 21.82 11.12 29.55
C PRO A 418 23.29 11.45 29.24
N PRO A 419 23.59 12.09 28.09
CA PRO A 419 24.90 12.66 27.85
C PRO A 419 25.20 13.75 28.90
N GLU A 420 26.44 13.81 29.39
CA GLU A 420 26.95 14.94 30.16
C GLU A 420 26.90 16.22 29.28
N ASP A 421 26.42 17.31 29.86
CA ASP A 421 26.51 18.65 29.26
C ASP A 421 27.99 19.04 29.16
N ASP A 422 28.53 19.05 27.95
CA ASP A 422 29.83 19.66 27.67
C ASP A 422 29.69 21.19 27.76
N ASP A 423 30.45 21.77 28.69
CA ASP A 423 30.60 23.20 28.94
C ASP A 423 30.74 24.05 27.65
N GLU A 424 29.92 25.08 27.54
CA GLU A 424 30.06 26.17 26.57
C GLU A 424 31.46 26.82 26.66
N ASN A 425 32.32 26.56 25.67
CA ASN A 425 33.46 27.44 25.38
C ASN A 425 33.02 28.59 24.45
N PRO A 426 33.27 29.86 24.79
CA PRO A 426 32.91 30.98 23.93
C PRO A 426 33.76 31.00 22.63
N PRO A 427 33.23 31.55 21.53
CA PRO A 427 33.92 31.59 20.25
C PRO A 427 35.17 32.50 20.27
N PRO A 428 36.20 32.20 19.47
CA PRO A 428 37.45 32.96 19.49
C PRO A 428 37.27 34.38 18.92
N LEU A 429 37.93 35.35 19.57
CA LEU A 429 37.99 36.75 19.16
C LEU A 429 38.57 36.93 17.73
N PRO A 430 38.09 37.91 16.95
CA PRO A 430 38.58 38.15 15.60
C PRO A 430 40.02 38.67 15.59
N ARG A 431 40.87 38.07 14.74
CA ARG A 431 42.26 38.49 14.48
C ARG A 431 42.32 39.83 13.70
N PRO A 432 43.31 40.69 13.94
CA PRO A 432 43.43 41.98 13.26
C PRO A 432 43.79 41.83 11.77
N ARG A 433 43.14 42.66 10.94
CA ARG A 433 43.29 42.76 9.49
C ARG A 433 44.64 43.37 9.13
N ASN A 434 45.52 42.59 8.49
CA ASN A 434 46.75 43.11 7.87
C ASN A 434 46.39 44.09 6.74
N LYS A 435 46.83 45.34 6.88
CA LYS A 435 46.79 46.37 5.84
C LYS A 435 47.86 46.05 4.79
N GLN A 436 47.47 45.59 3.61
CA GLN A 436 48.35 45.61 2.46
C GLN A 436 48.53 47.05 1.95
N HIS A 437 49.79 47.46 1.84
CA HIS A 437 50.22 48.74 1.31
C HIS A 437 49.77 48.93 -0.15
N ARG A 438 48.95 49.95 -0.36
CA ARG A 438 48.63 50.53 -1.68
C ARG A 438 49.90 51.19 -2.23
N LYS A 439 50.50 50.65 -3.30
CA LYS A 439 51.61 51.30 -4.02
C LYS A 439 51.10 52.59 -4.66
N ARG A 440 51.82 53.67 -4.36
CA ARG A 440 51.66 55.04 -4.85
C ARG A 440 52.28 55.12 -6.23
N HIS A 441 51.52 55.55 -7.24
CA HIS A 441 52.09 55.99 -8.51
C HIS A 441 52.72 57.38 -8.28
N GLU A 442 54.02 57.49 -8.52
CA GLU A 442 54.74 58.77 -8.57
C GLU A 442 54.57 59.40 -9.95
N GLU A 443 54.14 60.65 -9.93
CA GLU A 443 54.03 61.56 -11.07
C GLU A 443 55.35 62.37 -11.16
N PRO A 444 56.03 62.47 -12.31
CA PRO A 444 57.29 63.22 -12.40
C PRO A 444 57.03 64.72 -12.53
N TYR A 445 57.66 65.50 -11.65
CA TYR A 445 57.63 66.96 -11.65
C TYR A 445 58.56 67.57 -12.73
N ARG A 446 58.06 68.68 -13.30
CA ARG A 446 58.60 69.58 -14.33
C ARG A 446 59.96 70.21 -14.00
N PRO A 447 60.61 70.89 -14.97
CA PRO A 447 60.58 72.35 -14.90
C PRO A 447 60.32 73.07 -16.24
N MET A 448 59.89 74.32 -16.11
CA MET A 448 59.66 75.31 -17.17
C MET A 448 61.00 75.81 -17.75
N GLU A 449 61.08 75.85 -19.08
CA GLU A 449 61.36 77.04 -19.91
C GLU A 449 61.01 76.73 -21.37
#